data_AF-A0A0K0L808-F1
#
_entry.id   AF-A0A0K0L808-F1
#
_cell.length_a   1.000
_cell.length_b   1.000
_cell.length_c   1.000
_cell.angle_alpha   90.00
_cell.angle_beta   90.00
_cell.angle_gamma   90.00
#
_symmetry.space_group_name_H-M   'P 1'
#
loop_
_entity.id
_entity.type
_entity.pdbx_description
1 polymer ?
#
loop_
_entity_poly.entity_id
_entity_poly.type
_entity_poly.pdbx_seq_one_letter_code
_entity_poly.pdbx_strand_id
1 'polypeptide(L)'
;YVLEGLDNVEGVPSGCYALATKIHHVAVDGASAIRFFNAIADIDAAGTPAIDISTINTQLCKEPDAVTMFRRALVNNVTSPVRMANTVVRKAPAIVNAVKGTLTNDSGESKSVPNTRFNREVAPHKMYDGTRFNLDDFKKIRTLVPGSTINDVVLAVCAGGLRRYLQSHNELPEESLVAWVPINARAKGSEGESGNSISAMTAEIHTDIGDPVKRLDAIMRTTRETKEAKSGISARVMTDLTKHVPAATQALAGRLVSGMGAGRRLCNL
;
A
#
# COMPACT_ATOMS: atom_id res chain seq x y z
N TYR A 1 10.87 12.02 17.32
CA TYR A 1 11.45 13.37 17.26
C TYR A 1 10.35 14.36 17.56
N VAL A 2 10.61 15.34 18.43
CA VAL A 2 9.70 16.48 18.65
C VAL A 2 10.20 17.63 17.79
N LEU A 3 9.30 18.21 17.01
CA LEU A 3 9.56 19.34 16.11
C LEU A 3 8.82 20.55 16.67
N GLU A 4 9.56 21.53 17.16
CA GLU A 4 9.05 22.77 17.72
C GLU A 4 9.20 23.94 16.72
N GLY A 5 8.68 25.12 17.06
CA GLY A 5 8.81 26.32 16.22
C GLY A 5 7.88 26.31 14.99
N LEU A 6 6.73 25.63 15.11
CA LEU A 6 5.72 25.58 14.05
C LEU A 6 4.84 26.84 13.98
N ASP A 7 5.10 27.84 14.81
CA ASP A 7 4.34 29.10 14.88
C ASP A 7 4.34 29.87 13.55
N ASN A 8 5.35 29.65 12.71
CA ASN A 8 5.48 30.28 11.39
C ASN A 8 4.80 29.47 10.26
N VAL A 9 4.15 28.35 10.58
CA VAL A 9 3.47 27.51 9.59
C VAL A 9 2.01 27.94 9.47
N GLU A 10 1.61 28.37 8.27
CA GLU A 10 0.25 28.77 7.99
C GLU A 10 -0.77 27.65 8.34
N GLY A 11 -1.78 28.02 9.13
CA GLY A 11 -2.84 27.13 9.59
C GLY A 11 -2.49 26.28 10.82
N VAL A 12 -1.30 26.42 11.41
CA VAL A 12 -0.92 25.76 12.66
C VAL A 12 -1.09 26.74 13.83
N PRO A 13 -1.82 26.38 14.91
CA PRO A 13 -1.95 27.23 16.08
C PRO A 13 -0.60 27.51 16.76
N SER A 14 -0.48 28.67 17.39
CA SER A 14 0.73 29.00 18.14
C SER A 14 0.90 28.08 19.36
N GLY A 15 2.14 27.71 19.66
CA GLY A 15 2.48 26.77 20.73
C GLY A 15 2.32 25.30 20.35
N CYS A 16 2.03 24.99 19.07
CA CYS A 16 2.00 23.61 18.59
C CYS A 16 3.40 23.05 18.32
N TYR A 17 3.52 21.73 18.50
CA TYR A 17 4.67 20.93 18.11
C TYR A 17 4.21 19.73 17.27
N ALA A 18 5.11 19.15 16.48
CA ALA A 18 4.84 17.92 15.75
C ALA A 18 5.69 16.77 16.29
N LEU A 19 5.10 15.57 16.34
CA LEU A 19 5.82 14.35 16.64
C LEU A 19 6.14 13.63 15.33
N ALA A 20 7.43 13.56 14.98
CA ALA A 20 7.90 12.73 13.89
C ALA A 20 8.37 11.38 14.42
N THR A 21 7.70 10.31 14.00
CA THR A 21 7.98 8.93 14.46
C THR A 21 8.51 8.08 13.32
N LYS A 22 9.67 7.45 13.54
CA LYS A 22 10.26 6.49 12.60
C LYS A 22 9.99 5.08 13.13
N ILE A 23 9.26 4.28 12.37
CA ILE A 23 8.89 2.91 12.76
C ILE A 23 9.35 1.94 11.68
N HIS A 24 9.93 0.82 12.08
CA HIS A 24 10.26 -0.27 11.16
C HIS A 24 8.98 -1.06 10.82
N HIS A 25 8.72 -1.35 9.55
CA HIS A 25 7.49 -2.03 9.10
C HIS A 25 7.34 -3.48 9.62
N VAL A 26 8.36 -4.02 10.29
CA VAL A 26 8.27 -5.30 11.02
C VAL A 26 7.49 -5.14 12.32
N ALA A 27 7.55 -3.96 12.95
CA ALA A 27 6.87 -3.68 14.20
C ALA A 27 5.41 -3.26 14.00
N VAL A 28 5.06 -2.74 12.83
CA VAL A 28 3.77 -2.12 12.56
C VAL A 28 3.31 -2.45 11.13
N ASP A 29 2.08 -2.94 10.99
CA ASP A 29 1.34 -2.95 9.71
C ASP A 29 0.35 -1.77 9.65
N GLY A 30 -0.31 -1.54 8.51
CA GLY A 30 -1.17 -0.35 8.34
C GLY A 30 -2.36 -0.28 9.31
N ALA A 31 -2.86 -1.40 9.82
CA ALA A 31 -3.92 -1.39 10.84
C ALA A 31 -3.37 -1.13 12.24
N SER A 32 -2.22 -1.73 12.54
CA SER A 32 -1.48 -1.53 13.78
C SER A 32 -0.95 -0.10 13.87
N ALA A 33 -0.64 0.55 12.74
CA ALA A 33 -0.22 1.94 12.67
C ALA A 33 -1.33 2.89 13.13
N ILE A 34 -2.56 2.68 12.62
CA ILE A 34 -3.73 3.47 13.04
C ILE A 34 -3.98 3.27 14.54
N ARG A 35 -3.91 2.03 15.04
CA ARG A 35 -4.04 1.78 16.49
C ARG A 35 -2.95 2.46 17.30
N PHE A 36 -1.69 2.42 16.82
CA PHE A 36 -0.58 3.10 17.47
C PHE A 36 -0.80 4.62 17.53
N PHE A 37 -1.22 5.26 16.44
CA PHE A 37 -1.49 6.69 16.42
C PHE A 37 -2.71 7.08 17.27
N ASN A 38 -3.78 6.27 17.24
CA ASN A 38 -4.93 6.48 18.14
C ASN A 38 -4.54 6.29 19.62
N ALA A 39 -3.59 5.41 19.92
CA ALA A 39 -3.13 5.19 21.30
C ALA A 39 -2.39 6.40 21.90
N ILE A 40 -1.91 7.31 21.06
CA ILE A 40 -1.17 8.51 21.47
C ILE A 40 -1.92 9.81 21.14
N ALA A 41 -3.21 9.70 20.79
CA ALA A 41 -4.04 10.83 20.38
C ALA A 41 -5.34 10.89 21.18
N ASP A 42 -5.85 12.11 21.34
CA ASP A 42 -7.19 12.39 21.84
C ASP A 42 -8.13 12.67 20.66
N ILE A 43 -9.41 12.32 20.79
CA ILE A 43 -10.42 12.57 19.75
C ILE A 43 -10.90 14.02 19.74
N ASP A 44 -10.63 14.76 20.81
CA ASP A 44 -11.05 16.14 21.00
C ASP A 44 -10.02 16.94 21.81
N ALA A 45 -10.21 18.27 21.84
CA ALA A 45 -9.38 19.17 22.62
C ALA A 45 -9.64 19.10 24.14
N ALA A 46 -10.65 18.34 24.58
CA ALA A 46 -10.94 18.13 26.00
C ALA A 46 -10.07 17.03 26.61
N GLY A 47 -9.27 16.34 25.80
CA GLY A 47 -8.38 15.27 26.23
C GLY A 47 -9.07 13.91 26.33
N THR A 48 -10.15 13.70 25.56
CA THR A 48 -10.81 12.38 25.52
C THR A 48 -9.93 11.40 24.74
N PRO A 49 -9.43 10.31 25.36
CA PRO A 49 -8.53 9.37 24.69
C PRO A 49 -9.19 8.70 23.47
N ALA A 50 -8.46 8.56 22.36
CA ALA A 50 -8.99 7.90 21.16
C ALA A 50 -9.06 6.37 21.25
N ILE A 51 -8.50 5.80 22.31
CA ILE A 51 -8.71 4.41 22.69
C ILE A 51 -9.09 4.33 24.17
N ASP A 52 -9.82 3.29 24.53
CA ASP A 52 -10.09 3.00 25.93
C ASP A 52 -8.80 2.53 26.62
N ILE A 53 -8.20 3.41 27.41
CA ILE A 53 -6.94 3.17 28.13
C ILE A 53 -7.07 1.97 29.10
N SER A 54 -8.28 1.70 29.60
CA SER A 54 -8.51 0.57 30.52
C SER A 54 -8.31 -0.80 29.86
N THR A 55 -8.33 -0.86 28.52
CA THR A 55 -8.13 -2.08 27.74
C THR A 55 -6.66 -2.36 27.40
N ILE A 56 -5.74 -1.44 27.76
CA ILE A 56 -4.32 -1.56 27.42
C ILE A 56 -3.66 -2.60 28.32
N ASN A 57 -3.16 -3.67 27.71
CA ASN A 57 -2.28 -4.62 28.41
C ASN A 57 -0.91 -3.99 28.62
N THR A 58 -0.59 -3.63 29.86
CA THR A 58 0.69 -3.04 30.26
C THR A 58 1.79 -4.08 30.47
N GLN A 59 1.49 -5.38 30.32
CA GLN A 59 2.51 -6.42 30.39
C GLN A 59 3.43 -6.32 29.17
N LEU A 60 4.65 -5.85 29.42
CA LEU A 60 5.73 -5.91 28.45
C LEU A 60 6.02 -7.38 28.11
N CYS A 61 6.00 -7.71 26.83
CA CYS A 61 6.47 -9.01 26.36
C CYS A 61 7.90 -9.23 26.87
N LYS A 62 8.15 -10.38 27.49
CA LYS A 62 9.51 -10.77 27.89
C LYS A 62 10.40 -10.82 26.66
N GLU A 63 11.52 -10.12 26.70
CA GLU A 63 12.50 -10.17 25.63
C GLU A 63 12.95 -11.62 25.40
N PRO A 64 12.92 -12.12 24.15
CA PRO A 64 13.32 -13.49 23.89
C PRO A 64 14.83 -13.65 24.10
N ASP A 65 15.21 -14.58 24.98
CA ASP A 65 16.62 -14.92 25.20
C ASP A 65 17.27 -15.49 23.92
N ALA A 66 18.59 -15.34 23.80
CA ALA A 66 19.39 -15.80 22.65
C ALA A 66 19.17 -17.28 22.34
N VAL A 67 19.05 -18.14 23.36
CA VAL A 67 18.77 -19.57 23.18
C VAL A 67 17.38 -19.79 22.59
N THR A 68 16.40 -19.02 23.06
CA THR A 68 15.02 -19.07 22.55
C THR A 68 14.98 -18.63 21.09
N MET A 69 15.71 -17.57 20.73
CA MET A 69 15.82 -17.10 19.35
C MET A 69 16.50 -18.14 18.46
N PHE A 70 17.61 -18.72 18.89
CA PHE A 70 18.32 -19.77 18.15
C PHE A 70 17.43 -20.99 17.91
N ARG A 71 16.75 -21.49 18.95
CA ARG A 71 15.81 -22.61 18.84
C ARG A 71 14.69 -22.32 17.86
N ARG A 72 14.08 -21.12 17.95
CA ARG A 72 13.04 -20.68 17.02
C ARG A 72 13.57 -20.61 15.58
N ALA A 73 14.77 -20.10 15.37
CA ALA A 73 15.41 -20.03 14.07
C ALA A 73 15.66 -21.43 13.48
N LEU A 74 16.19 -22.36 14.27
CA LEU A 74 16.41 -23.75 13.86
C LEU A 74 15.10 -24.45 13.50
N VAL A 75 14.10 -24.37 14.38
CA VAL A 75 12.77 -24.97 14.14
C VAL A 75 12.13 -24.37 12.89
N ASN A 76 12.18 -23.05 12.71
CA ASN A 76 11.66 -22.41 11.49
C ASN A 76 12.44 -22.86 10.25
N ASN A 77 13.77 -22.93 10.28
CA ASN A 77 14.56 -23.35 9.12
C ASN A 77 14.29 -24.80 8.70
N VAL A 78 14.01 -25.70 9.66
CA VAL A 78 13.70 -27.11 9.38
C VAL A 78 12.24 -27.29 8.95
N THR A 79 11.30 -26.62 9.62
CA THR A 79 9.87 -26.85 9.38
C THR A 79 9.29 -26.00 8.25
N SER A 80 9.86 -24.83 7.95
CA SER A 80 9.33 -23.94 6.92
C SER A 80 9.41 -24.51 5.51
N PRO A 81 10.49 -25.20 5.07
CA PRO A 81 10.51 -25.86 3.76
C PRO A 81 9.40 -26.89 3.61
N VAL A 82 9.14 -27.69 4.65
CA VAL A 82 8.07 -28.71 4.65
C VAL A 82 6.69 -28.06 4.61
N ARG A 83 6.46 -27.02 5.43
CA ARG A 83 5.21 -26.26 5.43
C ARG A 83 4.97 -25.55 4.09
N MET A 84 6.03 -25.03 3.47
CA MET A 84 5.97 -24.39 2.16
C MET A 84 5.66 -25.42 1.07
N ALA A 85 6.35 -26.55 1.03
CA ALA A 85 6.08 -27.64 0.10
C ALA A 85 4.63 -28.14 0.22
N ASN A 86 4.15 -28.38 1.45
CA ASN A 86 2.76 -28.78 1.68
C ASN A 86 1.75 -27.71 1.24
N THR A 87 2.05 -26.43 1.42
CA THR A 87 1.18 -25.33 0.98
C THR A 87 1.16 -25.19 -0.54
N VAL A 88 2.32 -25.31 -1.19
CA VAL A 88 2.45 -25.29 -2.65
C VAL A 88 1.73 -26.48 -3.26
N VAL A 89 1.93 -27.70 -2.75
CA VAL A 89 1.26 -28.91 -3.24
C VAL A 89 -0.27 -28.80 -3.06
N ARG A 90 -0.74 -28.37 -1.89
CA ARG A 90 -2.18 -28.26 -1.61
C ARG A 90 -2.86 -27.15 -2.43
N LYS A 91 -2.14 -26.09 -2.80
CA LYS A 91 -2.65 -24.98 -3.62
C LYS A 91 -2.21 -25.07 -5.09
N ALA A 92 -1.50 -26.13 -5.51
CA ALA A 92 -1.01 -26.30 -6.87
C ALA A 92 -2.12 -26.20 -7.93
N PRO A 93 -3.33 -26.78 -7.75
CA PRO A 93 -4.40 -26.64 -8.73
C PRO A 93 -4.86 -25.18 -8.90
N ALA A 94 -4.92 -24.40 -7.80
CA ALA A 94 -5.30 -23.00 -7.84
C ALA A 94 -4.21 -22.12 -8.50
N ILE A 95 -2.93 -22.44 -8.29
CA ILE A 95 -1.81 -21.77 -8.95
C ILE A 95 -1.83 -22.07 -10.45
N VAL A 96 -1.99 -23.35 -10.84
CA VAL A 96 -2.06 -23.76 -12.24
C VAL A 96 -3.27 -23.12 -12.94
N ASN A 97 -4.42 -23.08 -12.29
CA ASN A 97 -5.63 -22.45 -12.85
C ASN A 97 -5.50 -20.92 -12.93
N ALA A 98 -4.83 -20.27 -11.98
CA ALA A 98 -4.54 -18.84 -12.05
C ALA A 98 -3.57 -18.52 -13.20
N VAL A 99 -2.50 -19.31 -13.36
CA VAL A 99 -1.54 -19.14 -14.46
C VAL A 99 -2.19 -19.42 -15.81
N LYS A 100 -2.98 -20.48 -15.93
CA LYS A 100 -3.76 -20.75 -17.15
C LYS A 100 -4.76 -19.64 -17.45
N GLY A 101 -5.47 -19.13 -16.43
CA GLY A 101 -6.41 -18.02 -16.58
C GLY A 101 -5.74 -16.74 -17.08
N THR A 102 -4.52 -16.45 -16.61
CA THR A 102 -3.72 -15.32 -17.13
C THR A 102 -3.22 -15.55 -18.56
N LEU A 103 -2.92 -16.79 -18.94
CA LEU A 103 -2.50 -17.15 -20.31
C LEU A 103 -3.67 -17.20 -21.31
N THR A 104 -4.88 -17.51 -20.85
CA THR A 104 -6.08 -17.57 -21.71
C THR A 104 -6.82 -16.23 -21.79
N ASN A 105 -6.68 -15.35 -20.79
CA ASN A 105 -7.15 -13.95 -20.84
C ASN A 105 -6.10 -13.03 -21.49
N ASP A 106 -5.54 -13.45 -22.62
CA ASP A 106 -4.66 -12.62 -23.46
C ASP A 106 -5.48 -11.64 -24.33
N SER A 107 -6.51 -11.03 -23.73
CA SER A 107 -7.34 -10.00 -24.36
C SER A 107 -7.18 -8.62 -23.72
N GLY A 108 -6.23 -8.47 -22.79
CA GLY A 108 -5.75 -7.16 -22.36
C GLY A 108 -4.30 -7.03 -22.78
N GLU A 109 -4.03 -6.28 -23.85
CA GLU A 109 -2.69 -5.79 -24.16
C GLU A 109 -2.04 -5.37 -22.84
N SER A 110 -0.93 -6.00 -22.46
CA SER A 110 -0.10 -5.51 -21.36
C SER A 110 0.44 -4.16 -21.79
N LYS A 111 -0.35 -3.10 -21.64
CA LYS A 111 0.06 -1.73 -21.93
C LYS A 111 1.32 -1.47 -21.12
N SER A 112 2.40 -1.30 -21.85
CA SER A 112 3.73 -1.11 -21.30
C SER A 112 3.71 0.09 -20.37
N VAL A 113 4.23 -0.06 -19.15
CA VAL A 113 4.41 1.07 -18.23
C VAL A 113 5.28 2.11 -18.94
N PRO A 114 4.77 3.33 -19.22
CA PRO A 114 5.54 4.30 -19.99
C PRO A 114 6.79 4.71 -19.21
N ASN A 115 7.90 4.85 -19.93
CA ASN A 115 9.16 5.26 -19.35
C ASN A 115 9.18 6.79 -19.21
N THR A 116 9.10 7.26 -17.98
CA THR A 116 9.11 8.69 -17.64
C THR A 116 10.27 9.01 -16.70
N ARG A 117 10.46 10.29 -16.39
CA ARG A 117 11.38 10.75 -15.34
C ARG A 117 11.20 10.07 -13.98
N PHE A 118 10.03 9.49 -13.70
CA PHE A 118 9.76 8.79 -12.44
C PHE A 118 10.39 7.38 -12.38
N ASN A 119 10.81 6.81 -13.51
CA ASN A 119 11.42 5.47 -13.59
C ASN A 119 12.91 5.42 -13.19
N ARG A 120 13.44 6.48 -12.58
CA ARG A 120 14.87 6.61 -12.20
C ARG A 120 15.18 6.00 -10.84
N GLU A 121 16.46 5.74 -10.58
CA GLU A 121 16.89 5.33 -9.23
C GLU A 121 16.62 6.46 -8.24
N VAL A 122 16.08 6.11 -7.08
CA VAL A 122 15.69 7.13 -6.11
C VAL A 122 16.88 7.51 -5.24
N ALA A 123 17.22 8.81 -5.24
CA ALA A 123 18.29 9.35 -4.43
C ALA A 123 18.06 9.12 -2.92
N PRO A 124 19.14 9.00 -2.12
CA PRO A 124 19.04 8.90 -0.65
C PRO A 124 18.47 10.18 -0.02
N HIS A 125 18.64 11.32 -0.69
CA HIS A 125 18.07 12.60 -0.26
C HIS A 125 16.63 12.72 -0.74
N LYS A 126 15.69 12.56 0.18
CA LYS A 126 14.25 12.69 -0.08
C LYS A 126 13.81 14.11 0.28
N MET A 127 13.13 14.76 -0.66
CA MET A 127 12.39 15.99 -0.39
C MET A 127 10.92 15.63 -0.28
N TYR A 128 10.24 16.23 0.70
CA TYR A 128 8.83 16.06 0.94
C TYR A 128 8.17 17.42 0.87
N ASP A 129 7.03 17.47 0.20
CA ASP A 129 6.14 18.61 0.18
C ASP A 129 4.71 18.08 0.36
N GLY A 130 3.79 18.95 0.77
CA GLY A 130 2.42 18.59 1.08
C GLY A 130 1.46 19.70 0.72
N THR A 131 0.30 19.32 0.22
CA THR A 131 -0.82 20.23 0.01
C THR A 131 -2.02 19.73 0.80
N ARG A 132 -2.86 20.67 1.24
CA ARG A 132 -4.09 20.37 1.99
C ARG A 132 -5.29 20.50 1.07
N PHE A 133 -6.25 19.61 1.23
CA PHE A 133 -7.53 19.66 0.52
C PHE A 133 -8.67 19.51 1.52
N ASN A 134 -9.76 20.23 1.30
CA ASN A 134 -10.96 20.03 2.10
C ASN A 134 -11.63 18.71 1.70
N LEU A 135 -11.89 17.85 2.69
CA LEU A 135 -12.57 16.57 2.47
C LEU A 135 -13.98 16.77 1.87
N ASP A 136 -14.66 17.86 2.20
CA ASP A 136 -15.99 18.14 1.64
C ASP A 136 -15.95 18.41 0.14
N ASP A 137 -14.87 18.99 -0.37
CA ASP A 137 -14.70 19.16 -1.82
C ASP A 137 -14.46 17.81 -2.50
N PHE A 138 -13.73 16.90 -1.86
CA PHE A 138 -13.56 15.53 -2.36
C PHE A 138 -14.88 14.76 -2.36
N LYS A 139 -15.71 14.95 -1.33
CA LYS A 139 -17.08 14.39 -1.30
C LYS A 139 -17.93 14.93 -2.44
N LYS A 140 -17.83 16.24 -2.75
CA LYS A 140 -18.53 16.84 -3.90
C LYS A 140 -18.02 16.27 -5.22
N ILE A 141 -16.71 16.22 -5.45
CA ILE A 141 -16.10 15.67 -6.68
C ILE A 141 -16.52 14.21 -6.90
N ARG A 142 -16.56 13.40 -5.83
CA ARG A 142 -17.06 12.02 -5.87
C ARG A 142 -18.46 11.92 -6.47
N THR A 143 -19.34 12.90 -6.23
CA THR A 143 -20.71 12.85 -6.76
C THR A 143 -20.81 13.05 -8.28
N LEU A 144 -19.75 13.55 -8.93
CA LEU A 144 -19.73 13.75 -10.38
C LEU A 144 -19.74 12.43 -11.17
N VAL A 145 -19.27 11.34 -10.56
CA VAL A 145 -19.23 10.00 -11.16
C VAL A 145 -19.90 9.02 -10.19
N PRO A 146 -21.09 8.49 -10.54
CA PRO A 146 -21.79 7.50 -9.72
C PRO A 146 -20.93 6.28 -9.43
N GLY A 147 -20.89 5.85 -8.17
CA GLY A 147 -20.12 4.68 -7.74
C GLY A 147 -18.64 4.95 -7.46
N SER A 148 -18.13 6.16 -7.73
CA SER A 148 -16.76 6.52 -7.34
C SER A 148 -16.60 6.63 -5.83
N THR A 149 -15.39 6.36 -5.34
CA THR A 149 -15.00 6.47 -3.94
C THR A 149 -14.08 7.66 -3.72
N ILE A 150 -13.86 8.06 -2.45
CA ILE A 150 -12.90 9.13 -2.12
C ILE A 150 -11.48 8.77 -2.59
N ASN A 151 -11.10 7.49 -2.55
CA ASN A 151 -9.79 7.05 -3.03
C ASN A 151 -9.65 7.22 -4.55
N ASP A 152 -10.73 7.02 -5.32
CA ASP A 152 -10.71 7.26 -6.77
C ASP A 152 -10.54 8.75 -7.08
N VAL A 153 -11.17 9.62 -6.28
CA VAL A 153 -10.97 11.07 -6.37
C VAL A 153 -9.53 11.47 -6.05
N VAL A 154 -8.92 10.89 -5.01
CA VAL A 154 -7.49 11.12 -4.68
C VAL A 154 -6.61 10.73 -5.87
N LEU A 155 -6.82 9.54 -6.44
CA LEU A 155 -6.08 9.09 -7.62
C LEU A 155 -6.28 10.03 -8.80
N ALA A 156 -7.49 10.50 -9.07
CA ALA A 156 -7.79 11.42 -10.16
C ALA A 156 -7.11 12.79 -10.00
N VAL A 157 -7.06 13.32 -8.78
CA VAL A 157 -6.36 14.57 -8.45
C VAL A 157 -4.86 14.40 -8.63
N CYS A 158 -4.27 13.33 -8.09
CA CYS A 158 -2.85 13.01 -8.27
C CYS A 158 -2.49 12.83 -9.75
N ALA A 159 -3.30 12.08 -10.51
CA ALA A 159 -3.14 11.89 -11.95
C ALA A 159 -3.21 13.22 -12.70
N GLY A 160 -4.10 14.13 -12.32
CA GLY A 160 -4.17 15.47 -12.89
C GLY A 160 -2.94 16.33 -12.60
N GLY A 161 -2.41 16.25 -11.37
CA GLY A 161 -1.16 16.90 -11.01
C GLY A 161 0.02 16.39 -11.85
N LEU A 162 0.18 15.06 -11.91
CA LEU A 162 1.23 14.40 -12.68
C LEU A 162 1.12 14.68 -14.17
N ARG A 163 -0.10 14.66 -14.73
CA ARG A 163 -0.34 15.03 -16.14
C ARG A 163 0.14 16.44 -16.41
N ARG A 164 -0.30 17.43 -15.63
CA ARG A 164 0.12 18.84 -15.83
C ARG A 164 1.63 19.01 -15.68
N TYR A 165 2.23 18.33 -14.72
CA TYR A 165 3.67 18.35 -14.49
C TYR A 165 4.46 17.76 -15.67
N LEU A 166 4.05 16.61 -16.21
CA LEU A 166 4.70 16.03 -17.39
C LEU A 166 4.46 16.87 -18.64
N GLN A 167 3.27 17.44 -18.81
CA GLN A 167 2.96 18.38 -19.89
C GLN A 167 3.85 19.61 -19.85
N SER A 168 4.06 20.21 -18.67
CA SER A 168 4.91 21.42 -18.55
C SER A 168 6.37 21.16 -18.89
N HIS A 169 6.77 19.88 -18.96
CA HIS A 169 8.11 19.47 -19.36
C HIS A 169 8.16 18.84 -20.76
N ASN A 170 7.04 18.82 -21.50
CA ASN A 170 6.92 18.13 -22.79
C ASN A 170 7.25 16.63 -22.71
N GLU A 171 6.92 15.98 -21.59
CA GLU A 171 7.20 14.57 -21.30
C GLU A 171 5.92 13.78 -20.98
N LEU A 172 4.73 14.28 -21.33
CA LEU A 172 3.50 13.53 -21.14
C LEU A 172 3.44 12.37 -22.16
N PRO A 173 3.46 11.10 -21.72
CA PRO A 173 3.30 9.96 -22.62
C PRO A 173 1.88 9.89 -23.20
N GLU A 174 1.73 9.16 -24.32
CA GLU A 174 0.41 8.83 -24.88
C GLU A 174 -0.31 7.79 -24.01
N GLU A 175 0.44 6.90 -23.34
CA GLU A 175 -0.09 5.90 -22.43
C GLU A 175 -0.30 6.44 -21.01
N SER A 176 -1.21 5.81 -20.26
CA SER A 176 -1.41 6.12 -18.85
C SER A 176 -0.19 5.76 -18.00
N LEU A 177 0.11 6.58 -16.99
CA LEU A 177 0.94 6.16 -15.86
C LEU A 177 0.24 5.04 -15.07
N VAL A 178 1.03 4.21 -14.39
CA VAL A 178 0.60 3.06 -13.59
C VAL A 178 1.08 3.23 -12.16
N ALA A 179 0.14 3.34 -11.23
CA ALA A 179 0.42 3.54 -9.82
C ALA A 179 0.29 2.27 -9.00
N TRP A 180 1.16 2.13 -8.01
CA TRP A 180 1.03 1.15 -6.95
C TRP A 180 0.08 1.66 -5.86
N VAL A 181 -1.11 1.05 -5.77
CA VAL A 181 -2.18 1.45 -4.87
C VAL A 181 -2.43 0.37 -3.82
N PRO A 182 -2.26 0.67 -2.51
CA PRO A 182 -2.63 -0.27 -1.46
C PRO A 182 -4.15 -0.42 -1.39
N ILE A 183 -4.62 -1.66 -1.29
CA ILE A 183 -6.04 -1.99 -1.11
C ILE A 183 -6.25 -2.80 0.16
N ASN A 184 -7.38 -2.54 0.82
CA ASN A 184 -7.79 -3.32 1.98
C ASN A 184 -8.32 -4.68 1.50
N ALA A 185 -7.63 -5.77 1.82
CA ALA A 185 -7.97 -7.11 1.35
C ALA A 185 -8.89 -7.88 2.30
N ARG A 186 -9.43 -7.22 3.35
CA ARG A 186 -10.33 -7.85 4.31
C ARG A 186 -11.66 -8.22 3.65
N ALA A 187 -12.12 -9.44 3.91
CA ALA A 187 -13.47 -9.85 3.55
C ALA A 187 -14.48 -9.10 4.43
N LYS A 188 -15.65 -8.77 3.89
CA LYS A 188 -16.76 -8.24 4.69
C LYS A 188 -17.10 -9.26 5.79
N GLY A 189 -17.03 -8.85 7.07
CA GLY A 189 -17.39 -9.68 8.22
C GLY A 189 -16.24 -10.18 9.10
N SER A 190 -14.97 -9.89 8.77
CA SER A 190 -13.80 -10.26 9.59
C SER A 190 -13.28 -9.07 10.42
N GLU A 191 -14.18 -8.34 11.07
CA GLU A 191 -13.84 -7.23 11.98
C GLU A 191 -13.35 -7.80 13.31
N GLY A 192 -12.05 -8.08 13.43
CA GLY A 192 -11.46 -8.57 14.68
C GLY A 192 -10.17 -9.38 14.54
N GLU A 193 -9.88 -9.93 13.37
CA GLU A 193 -8.66 -10.71 13.16
C GLU A 193 -7.43 -9.80 13.00
N SER A 194 -6.45 -10.00 13.88
CA SER A 194 -5.14 -9.34 13.83
C SER A 194 -4.24 -10.00 12.79
N GLY A 195 -3.66 -9.19 11.89
CA GLY A 195 -2.67 -9.65 10.91
C GLY A 195 -2.63 -8.78 9.66
N ASN A 196 -1.43 -8.65 9.07
CA ASN A 196 -1.21 -7.88 7.84
C ASN A 196 -2.04 -8.45 6.69
N SER A 197 -3.14 -7.75 6.37
CA SER A 197 -4.03 -8.04 5.24
C SER A 197 -4.07 -6.85 4.27
N ILE A 198 -2.92 -6.20 4.10
CA ILE A 198 -2.72 -5.17 3.08
C ILE A 198 -2.32 -5.91 1.81
N SER A 199 -3.17 -5.81 0.79
CA SER A 199 -2.78 -6.20 -0.56
C SER A 199 -2.47 -4.93 -1.35
N ALA A 200 -1.74 -5.09 -2.44
CA ALA A 200 -1.44 -3.98 -3.32
C ALA A 200 -1.79 -4.32 -4.76
N MET A 201 -2.20 -3.28 -5.48
CA MET A 201 -2.53 -3.38 -6.89
C MET A 201 -1.80 -2.33 -7.70
N THR A 202 -1.44 -2.70 -8.92
CA THR A 202 -1.02 -1.76 -9.94
C THR A 202 -2.29 -1.36 -10.69
N ALA A 203 -2.51 -0.06 -10.87
CA ALA A 203 -3.65 0.47 -11.58
C ALA A 203 -3.22 1.60 -12.50
N GLU A 204 -3.71 1.59 -13.74
CA GLU A 204 -3.65 2.76 -14.61
C GLU A 204 -4.44 3.90 -13.97
N ILE A 205 -3.82 5.08 -13.90
CA ILE A 205 -4.42 6.29 -13.32
C ILE A 205 -4.92 7.27 -14.39
N HIS A 206 -4.97 6.82 -15.64
CA HIS A 206 -5.53 7.50 -16.82
C HIS A 206 -4.98 8.92 -17.04
N THR A 207 -3.66 9.09 -16.92
CA THR A 207 -3.00 10.39 -17.16
C THR A 207 -3.11 10.86 -18.60
N ASP A 208 -3.41 9.97 -19.54
CA ASP A 208 -3.66 10.19 -20.97
C ASP A 208 -5.01 10.90 -21.25
N ILE A 209 -5.99 10.74 -20.36
CA ILE A 209 -7.30 11.41 -20.47
C ILE A 209 -7.20 12.85 -19.99
N GLY A 210 -7.45 13.83 -20.86
CA GLY A 210 -7.39 15.26 -20.53
C GLY A 210 -8.53 15.76 -19.63
N ASP A 211 -9.75 15.29 -19.89
CA ASP A 211 -10.95 15.69 -19.15
C ASP A 211 -10.96 15.07 -17.74
N PRO A 212 -11.08 15.87 -16.66
CA PRO A 212 -10.96 15.39 -15.29
C PRO A 212 -12.11 14.48 -14.85
N VAL A 213 -13.33 14.67 -15.37
CA VAL A 213 -14.50 13.86 -15.00
C VAL A 213 -14.43 12.50 -15.70
N LYS A 214 -14.07 12.48 -16.99
CA LYS A 214 -13.82 11.24 -17.72
C LYS A 214 -12.65 10.46 -17.14
N ARG A 215 -11.61 11.15 -16.66
CA ARG A 215 -10.49 10.51 -15.97
C ARG A 215 -10.94 9.84 -14.67
N LEU A 216 -11.76 10.51 -13.86
CA LEU A 216 -12.30 9.93 -12.64
C LEU A 216 -13.16 8.69 -12.93
N ASP A 217 -13.99 8.72 -13.97
CA ASP A 217 -14.79 7.57 -14.41
C ASP A 217 -13.91 6.38 -14.82
N ALA A 218 -12.88 6.63 -15.64
CA ALA A 218 -11.94 5.60 -16.08
C ALA A 218 -11.18 4.98 -14.89
N ILE A 219 -10.69 5.81 -13.96
CA ILE A 219 -10.03 5.34 -12.73
C ILE A 219 -10.97 4.47 -11.91
N MET A 220 -12.21 4.91 -11.67
CA MET A 220 -13.20 4.15 -10.89
C MET A 220 -13.46 2.78 -11.49
N ARG A 221 -13.57 2.70 -12.83
CA ARG A 221 -13.72 1.43 -13.54
C ARG A 221 -12.51 0.52 -13.37
N THR A 222 -11.31 1.04 -13.61
CA THR A 222 -10.05 0.28 -13.45
C THR A 222 -9.85 -0.20 -12.01
N THR A 223 -10.11 0.65 -11.01
CA THR A 223 -9.93 0.25 -9.60
C THR A 223 -10.97 -0.78 -9.18
N ARG A 224 -12.19 -0.72 -9.72
CA ARG A 224 -13.24 -1.72 -9.49
C ARG A 224 -12.89 -3.06 -10.12
N GLU A 225 -12.55 -3.08 -11.40
CA GLU A 225 -12.15 -4.28 -12.14
C GLU A 225 -10.93 -4.95 -11.47
N THR A 226 -9.93 -4.15 -11.08
CA THR A 226 -8.71 -4.67 -10.43
C THR A 226 -9.00 -5.24 -9.04
N LYS A 227 -9.90 -4.61 -8.26
CA LYS A 227 -10.36 -5.16 -6.98
C LYS A 227 -11.11 -6.46 -7.16
N GLU A 228 -12.03 -6.53 -8.12
CA GLU A 228 -12.80 -7.74 -8.44
C GLU A 228 -11.86 -8.88 -8.88
N ALA A 229 -10.91 -8.61 -9.78
CA ALA A 229 -9.92 -9.58 -10.25
C ALA A 229 -8.96 -10.07 -9.14
N LYS A 230 -8.50 -9.19 -8.24
CA LYS A 230 -7.56 -9.55 -7.17
C LYS A 230 -8.22 -10.16 -5.93
N SER A 231 -9.51 -9.94 -5.73
CA SER A 231 -10.29 -10.53 -4.62
C SER A 231 -10.41 -12.06 -4.72
N GLY A 232 -10.19 -12.63 -5.91
CA GLY A 232 -10.35 -14.06 -6.16
C GLY A 232 -9.22 -14.94 -5.61
N ILE A 233 -7.95 -14.69 -5.97
CA ILE A 233 -6.89 -15.71 -5.82
C ILE A 233 -5.50 -15.14 -5.47
N SER A 234 -5.09 -14.00 -6.02
CA SER A 234 -3.67 -13.55 -5.96
C SER A 234 -3.24 -12.95 -4.61
N ALA A 235 -4.09 -12.13 -3.98
CA ALA A 235 -3.74 -11.41 -2.74
C ALA A 235 -3.55 -12.34 -1.53
N ARG A 236 -4.43 -13.34 -1.39
CA ARG A 236 -4.33 -14.36 -0.32
C ARG A 236 -3.13 -15.27 -0.53
N VAL A 237 -2.81 -15.61 -1.79
CA VAL A 237 -1.66 -16.48 -2.10
C VAL A 237 -0.34 -15.75 -1.81
N MET A 238 -0.19 -14.48 -2.19
CA MET A 238 1.00 -13.69 -1.83
C MET A 238 1.15 -13.50 -0.32
N THR A 239 0.06 -13.15 0.37
CA THR A 239 0.08 -12.94 1.83
C THR A 239 0.38 -14.24 2.59
N ASP A 240 -0.18 -15.37 2.16
CA ASP A 240 0.09 -16.69 2.76
C ASP A 240 1.50 -17.20 2.45
N LEU A 241 2.03 -16.96 1.25
CA LEU A 241 3.42 -17.32 0.94
C LEU A 241 4.39 -16.54 1.82
N THR A 242 4.24 -15.22 1.92
CA THR A 242 5.17 -14.38 2.71
C THR A 242 5.15 -14.73 4.20
N LYS A 243 4.02 -15.20 4.75
CA LYS A 243 3.91 -15.67 6.15
C LYS A 243 4.73 -16.93 6.45
N HIS A 244 5.12 -17.70 5.43
CA HIS A 244 5.79 -19.00 5.60
C HIS A 244 7.16 -19.10 4.92
N VAL A 245 7.62 -18.05 4.24
CA VAL A 245 8.95 -18.03 3.61
C VAL A 245 10.01 -17.67 4.66
N PRO A 246 11.04 -18.52 4.89
CA PRO A 246 12.17 -18.18 5.77
C PRO A 246 12.83 -16.86 5.38
N ALA A 247 13.30 -16.11 6.36
CA ALA A 247 13.93 -14.79 6.13
C ALA A 247 15.08 -14.84 5.12
N ALA A 248 15.89 -15.91 5.13
CA ALA A 248 16.98 -16.10 4.17
C ALA A 248 16.46 -16.27 2.72
N THR A 249 15.35 -17.00 2.55
CA THR A 249 14.70 -17.19 1.24
C THR A 249 14.03 -15.91 0.76
N GLN A 250 13.42 -15.13 1.67
CA GLN A 250 12.89 -13.80 1.35
C GLN A 250 14.01 -12.84 0.91
N ALA A 251 15.15 -12.85 1.59
CA ALA A 251 16.30 -12.02 1.23
C ALA A 251 16.88 -12.40 -0.15
N LEU A 252 16.98 -13.71 -0.44
CA LEU A 252 17.46 -14.19 -1.73
C LEU A 252 16.47 -13.83 -2.87
N ALA A 253 15.18 -14.09 -2.65
CA ALA A 253 14.13 -13.73 -3.60
C ALA A 253 14.06 -12.22 -3.82
N GLY A 254 14.17 -11.42 -2.75
CA GLY A 254 14.20 -9.96 -2.82
C GLY A 254 15.38 -9.43 -3.62
N ARG A 255 16.57 -10.03 -3.48
CA ARG A 255 17.77 -9.70 -4.28
C ARG A 255 17.58 -10.04 -5.76
N LEU A 256 16.99 -11.21 -6.06
CA LEU A 256 16.69 -11.62 -7.44
C LEU A 256 15.67 -10.68 -8.09
N VAL A 257 14.57 -10.37 -7.41
CA VAL A 257 13.52 -9.48 -7.92
C VAL A 257 14.04 -8.04 -8.10
N SER A 258 14.87 -7.55 -7.17
CA SER A 258 15.46 -6.21 -7.26
C SER A 258 16.51 -6.11 -8.37
N GLY A 259 17.32 -7.16 -8.57
CA GLY A 259 18.35 -7.22 -9.62
C GLY A 259 17.77 -7.32 -11.04
N MET A 260 16.56 -7.81 -11.19
CA MET A 260 15.89 -7.95 -12.51
C MET A 260 15.20 -6.66 -12.99
N GLY A 261 15.24 -5.57 -12.21
CA GLY A 261 14.55 -4.32 -12.58
C GLY A 261 13.03 -4.45 -12.72
N ALA A 262 12.44 -5.55 -12.21
CA ALA A 262 11.05 -5.94 -12.46
C ALA A 262 10.04 -4.90 -11.96
N GLY A 263 10.36 -4.16 -10.88
CA GLY A 263 9.51 -3.09 -10.38
C GLY A 263 9.27 -1.96 -11.39
N ARG A 264 10.28 -1.60 -12.20
CA ARG A 264 10.18 -0.52 -13.22
C ARG A 264 9.23 -0.86 -14.37
N ARG A 265 8.97 -2.14 -14.61
CA ARG A 265 8.03 -2.63 -15.63
C ARG A 265 6.62 -2.86 -15.10
N LEU A 266 6.42 -2.78 -13.79
CA LEU A 266 5.14 -3.05 -13.12
C LEU A 266 4.39 -1.77 -12.74
N CYS A 267 5.12 -0.72 -12.35
CA CYS A 267 4.56 0.60 -12.06
C CYS A 267 5.64 1.68 -12.22
N ASN A 268 5.21 2.93 -12.39
CA ASN A 268 6.08 4.10 -12.43
C ASN A 268 5.75 5.12 -11.33
N LEU A 269 4.80 4.78 -10.44
CA LEU A 269 4.40 5.55 -9.25
C LEU A 269 4.17 4.63 -8.05
#